data_AF-A0A258E0C8-F1
#
_entry.id   AF-A0A258E0C8-F1
#
_cell.length_a   1.000
_cell.length_b   1.000
_cell.length_c   1.000
_cell.angle_alpha   90.00
_cell.angle_beta   90.00
_cell.angle_gamma   90.00
#
_symmetry.space_group_name_H-M   'P 1'
#
loop_
_entity.id
_entity.type
_entity.pdbx_description
1 polymer ?
#
loop_
_entity_poly.entity_id
_entity_poly.type
_entity_poly.pdbx_seq_one_letter_code
_entity_poly.pdbx_strand_id
1 'polypeptide(L)' 'MKYVAAPGLRVPLPGRDGQFVPEADGIEVDPTSRYFARLVADGDLIPAPEPTSKPVPAKPAREGDL' A
#
# COMPACT_ATOMS: atom_id res chain seq x y z
N MET A 1 -3.63 9.78 -2.30
CA MET A 1 -2.59 9.22 -1.42
C MET A 1 -3.05 7.85 -0.98
N LYS A 2 -2.16 6.84 -1.01
CA LYS A 2 -2.54 5.48 -0.63
C LYS A 2 -2.40 5.29 0.88
N TYR A 3 -3.20 4.38 1.44
CA TYR A 3 -3.15 4.00 2.84
C TYR A 3 -3.01 2.49 2.96
N VAL A 4 -2.23 2.04 3.94
CA VAL A 4 -2.04 0.64 4.31
C VAL A 4 -2.63 0.41 5.69
N ALA A 5 -2.98 -0.83 6.00
CA ALA A 5 -3.29 -1.20 7.37
C ALA A 5 -2.06 -1.01 8.25
N ALA A 6 -2.27 -0.58 9.49
CA ALA A 6 -1.22 -0.53 10.47
C ALA A 6 -0.60 -1.93 10.68
N PRO A 7 0.70 -2.03 11.04
CA PRO A 7 1.39 -3.31 11.15
C PRO A 7 0.68 -4.27 12.12
N GLY A 8 0.38 -5.48 11.66
CA GLY A 8 -0.31 -6.50 12.45
C GLY A 8 -1.83 -6.34 12.53
N LEU A 9 -2.41 -5.32 11.90
CA LEU A 9 -3.86 -5.14 11.78
C LEU A 9 -4.37 -5.62 10.42
N ARG A 10 -5.56 -6.22 10.44
CA ARG A 10 -6.30 -6.61 9.23
C ARG A 10 -7.55 -5.77 9.11
N VAL A 11 -7.47 -4.71 8.32
CA VAL A 11 -8.58 -3.79 8.07
C VAL A 11 -9.45 -4.33 6.94
N PRO A 12 -10.73 -4.66 7.16
CA PRO A 12 -11.60 -5.18 6.11
C PRO A 12 -11.99 -4.11 5.10
N LEU A 13 -12.24 -4.51 3.85
CA LEU A 13 -12.76 -3.60 2.82
C LEU A 13 -14.29 -3.51 2.91
N PRO A 14 -14.87 -2.30 2.99
CA PRO A 14 -16.31 -2.14 3.10
C PRO A 14 -17.00 -2.66 1.83
N GLY A 15 -18.02 -3.50 2.01
CA GLY A 15 -18.77 -4.12 0.90
C GLY A 15 -18.02 -5.24 0.16
N ARG A 16 -16.89 -5.72 0.68
CA ARG A 16 -16.13 -6.84 0.12
C ARG A 16 -15.79 -7.85 1.19
N ASP A 17 -16.69 -8.79 1.40
CA ASP A 17 -16.54 -9.82 2.43
C ASP A 17 -15.26 -10.63 2.22
N GLY A 18 -14.50 -10.82 3.31
CA GLY A 18 -13.24 -11.56 3.31
C GLY A 18 -12.06 -10.86 2.64
N GLN A 19 -12.23 -9.63 2.11
CA GLN A 19 -11.13 -8.84 1.56
C GLN A 19 -10.64 -7.81 2.57
N PHE A 20 -9.32 -7.62 2.61
CA PHE A 20 -8.65 -6.72 3.55
C PHE A 20 -7.73 -5.77 2.79
N VAL A 21 -7.38 -4.66 3.43
CA VAL A 21 -6.40 -3.71 2.90
C VAL A 21 -5.03 -4.42 2.77
N PRO A 22 -4.41 -4.41 1.58
CA PRO A 22 -3.09 -4.99 1.36
C PRO A 22 -2.01 -4.19 2.09
N GLU A 23 -1.09 -4.90 2.75
CA GLU A 23 -0.01 -4.29 3.56
C GLU A 23 1.04 -3.57 2.72
N ALA A 24 1.35 -4.08 1.51
CA ALA A 24 2.44 -3.56 0.69
C ALA A 24 2.01 -2.45 -0.27
N ASP A 25 0.92 -2.66 -1.00
CA ASP A 25 0.50 -1.75 -2.08
C ASP A 25 -0.48 -0.66 -1.61
N GLY A 26 -1.13 -0.90 -0.46
CA GLY A 26 -2.19 -0.06 0.08
C GLY A 26 -3.41 0.06 -0.83
N ILE A 27 -4.36 0.89 -0.42
CA ILE A 27 -5.53 1.28 -1.21
C ILE A 27 -5.64 2.78 -1.30
N GLU A 28 -6.30 3.25 -2.35
CA GLU A 28 -6.86 4.59 -2.34
C GLU A 28 -8.11 4.59 -1.47
N VAL A 29 -8.18 5.57 -0.57
CA VAL A 29 -9.32 5.79 0.31
C VAL A 29 -10.05 7.05 -0.13
N ASP A 30 -11.37 6.98 -0.12
CA ASP A 30 -12.21 8.16 -0.32
C ASP A 30 -12.23 9.00 0.96
N PRO A 31 -11.73 10.25 0.94
CA PRO A 31 -11.69 11.12 2.11
C PRO A 31 -13.09 11.57 2.57
N THR A 32 -14.11 11.46 1.72
CA THR A 32 -15.50 11.79 2.07
C THR A 32 -16.20 10.63 2.78
N SER A 33 -15.65 9.41 2.68
CA SER A 33 -16.17 8.24 3.38
C SER A 33 -15.86 8.31 4.87
N ARG A 34 -16.92 8.39 5.67
CA ARG A 34 -16.81 8.37 7.14
C ARG A 34 -16.14 7.11 7.69
N TYR A 35 -16.23 6.00 6.97
CA TYR A 35 -15.60 4.75 7.36
C TYR A 35 -14.07 4.87 7.35
N PHE A 36 -13.51 5.29 6.21
CA PHE A 36 -12.05 5.45 6.08
C PHE A 36 -11.53 6.60 6.93
N ALA A 37 -12.28 7.70 7.05
CA ALA A 37 -11.90 8.82 7.90
C ALA A 37 -11.70 8.40 9.38
N ARG A 38 -12.55 7.50 9.90
CA ARG A 38 -12.39 6.95 11.25
C ARG A 38 -11.15 6.09 11.37
N LEU A 39 -10.94 5.15 10.46
CA LEU A 39 -9.77 4.26 10.48
C LEU A 39 -8.46 5.04 10.42
N VAL A 40 -8.42 6.12 9.65
CA VAL A 40 -7.23 7.01 9.60
C VAL A 40 -7.06 7.77 10.91
N ALA A 41 -8.15 8.27 11.51
CA ALA A 41 -8.09 8.98 12.80
C ALA A 41 -7.70 8.06 13.97
N ASP A 42 -8.16 6.81 13.95
CA ASP A 42 -7.87 5.79 14.96
C ASP A 42 -6.45 5.21 14.79
N GLY A 43 -5.81 5.45 13.64
CA GLY A 43 -4.48 4.95 13.32
C GLY A 43 -4.45 3.53 12.74
N ASP A 44 -5.62 2.94 12.47
CA ASP A 44 -5.76 1.64 11.82
C ASP A 44 -5.33 1.68 10.34
N LEU A 45 -5.53 2.82 9.68
CA LEU A 45 -5.01 3.11 8.35
C LEU A 45 -3.96 4.21 8.41
N ILE A 46 -2.77 3.90 7.91
CA ILE A 46 -1.64 4.83 7.86
C ILE A 46 -1.27 5.14 6.41
N PRO A 47 -0.73 6.33 6.12
CA PRO A 47 -0.24 6.65 4.77
C PRO A 47 0.74 5.59 4.31
N ALA A 48 0.51 5.04 3.12
CA ALA A 48 1.42 4.08 2.53
C ALA A 48 2.81 4.72 2.39
N PRO A 49 3.90 4.01 2.74
CA PRO A 49 5.24 4.52 2.49
C PRO A 49 5.36 4.80 0.99
N GLU A 50 5.83 5.99 0.63
CA GLU A 50 6.09 6.27 -0.78
C GLU A 50 7.02 5.19 -1.33
N PRO A 51 6.74 4.64 -2.52
CA PRO A 51 7.65 3.69 -3.12
C PRO A 51 8.96 4.42 -3.36
N THR A 52 9.91 4.23 -2.44
CA THR A 52 11.30 4.53 -2.70
C THR A 52 11.64 3.62 -3.87
N SER A 53 11.61 4.22 -5.06
CA SER A 53 12.02 3.59 -6.29
C SER A 53 13.51 3.30 -6.13
N LYS A 54 13.84 2.15 -5.54
CA LYS A 54 15.22 1.69 -5.50
C LYS A 54 15.59 1.43 -6.96
N PRO A 55 16.59 2.13 -7.51
CA PRO A 55 17.01 1.87 -8.88
C PRO A 55 17.45 0.41 -8.94
N VAL A 56 16.75 -0.38 -9.76
CA VAL A 56 17.14 -1.74 -10.08
C VAL A 56 18.53 -1.63 -10.73
N PRO A 57 19.58 -2.31 -10.22
CA PRO A 57 20.87 -2.27 -10.88
C PRO A 57 20.70 -2.87 -12.28
N ALA A 58 20.92 -2.06 -13.31
CA ALA A 58 20.99 -2.53 -14.68
C ALA A 58 22.07 -3.61 -14.75
N LYS A 59 21.67 -4.85 -15.01
CA LYS A 59 22.58 -5.96 -15.29
C LYS A 59 23.43 -5.54 -16.50
N PRO A 60 24.77 -5.43 -16.41
CA PRO A 60 25.55 -5.12 -17.58
C PRO A 60 25.40 -6.29 -18.56
N ALA A 61 24.96 -5.97 -19.78
CA ALA A 61 24.98 -6.88 -20.90
C ALA A 61 26.42 -7.37 -21.06
N ARG A 62 26.62 -8.69 -20.97
CA ARG A 62 27.90 -9.29 -21.35
C ARG A 62 28.06 -9.08 -22.85
N GLU A 63 28.95 -8.16 -23.17
CA GLU A 63 29.77 -8.14 -24.37
C GLU A 63 30.51 -9.48 -24.47
N GLY A 64 30.44 -10.11 -25.64
CA GLY A 64 30.99 -11.43 -25.90
C GLY A 64 30.72 -11.84 -27.34
N ASP A 65 31.06 -10.94 -28.26
CA ASP A 65 31.31 -11.22 -29.67
C ASP A 65 32.81 -11.52 -29.77
N LEU A 66 33.18 -12.76 -30.14
CA LEU A 66 34.43 -13.22 -30.78
C LEU A 66 34.65 -14.74 -30.56
#